data_AF-A0A1G3JME5-F1
#
_entry.id   AF-A0A1G3JME5-F1
#
_cell.length_a   1.000
_cell.length_b   1.000
_cell.length_c   1.000
_cell.angle_alpha   90.00
_cell.angle_beta   90.00
_cell.angle_gamma   90.00
#
_symmetry.space_group_name_H-M   'P 1'
#
loop_
_entity.id
_entity.type
_entity.pdbx_description
1 polymer ?
#
loop_
_entity_poly.entity_id
_entity_poly.type
_entity_poly.pdbx_seq_one_letter_code
_entity_poly.pdbx_strand_id
1 'polypeptide(L)'
;MAKNAVFTMKLEADLRAAFMAEAEASHRPASQVVRELMRDFIQQQQAQRDHGDFLQRKVDKARASAQEGQGRSNEAVDADFAARRSRLLDQA
;
A
#
# COMPACT_ATOMS: atom_id res chain seq x y z
N MET A 1 -23.04 22.02 -5.80
CA MET A 1 -23.52 21.17 -4.69
C MET A 1 -23.47 19.72 -5.15
N ALA A 2 -22.53 18.91 -4.66
CA ALA A 2 -22.50 17.50 -5.01
C ALA A 2 -23.77 16.83 -4.47
N LYS A 3 -24.54 16.17 -5.34
CA LYS A 3 -25.75 15.44 -4.92
C LYS A 3 -25.33 14.28 -4.02
N ASN A 4 -25.93 14.20 -2.83
CA ASN A 4 -25.78 13.04 -1.97
C ASN A 4 -26.29 11.79 -2.72
N ALA A 5 -25.44 10.78 -2.89
CA ALA A 5 -25.82 9.49 -3.43
C ALA A 5 -26.21 8.56 -2.28
N VAL A 6 -27.36 7.89 -2.39
CA VAL A 6 -27.81 6.90 -1.41
C VAL A 6 -27.32 5.52 -1.86
N PHE A 7 -26.62 4.83 -0.96
CA PHE A 7 -26.16 3.47 -1.17
C PHE A 7 -27.00 2.50 -0.33
N THR A 8 -27.76 1.63 -0.99
CA THR A 8 -28.56 0.60 -0.35
C THR A 8 -27.92 -0.76 -0.63
N MET A 9 -27.60 -1.51 0.42
CA MET A 9 -27.09 -2.88 0.32
C MET A 9 -27.87 -3.83 1.24
N LYS A 10 -27.88 -5.10 0.88
CA LYS A 10 -28.43 -6.17 1.73
C LYS A 10 -27.33 -6.69 2.64
N LEU A 11 -27.62 -6.80 3.93
CA LEU A 11 -26.76 -7.43 4.92
C LEU A 11 -27.55 -8.52 5.62
N GLU A 12 -26.85 -9.55 6.07
CA GLU A 12 -27.37 -10.53 7.02
C GLU A 12 -27.80 -9.80 8.31
N ALA A 13 -28.90 -10.26 8.90
CA ALA A 13 -29.49 -9.59 10.07
C ALA A 13 -28.50 -9.53 11.25
N ASP A 14 -27.78 -10.63 11.50
CA ASP A 14 -26.83 -10.74 12.59
C ASP A 14 -25.62 -9.83 12.38
N LEU A 15 -25.10 -9.78 11.15
CA LEU A 15 -24.01 -8.87 10.79
C LEU A 15 -24.40 -7.41 10.97
N ARG A 16 -25.62 -7.03 10.55
CA ARG A 16 -26.14 -5.68 10.76
C ARG A 16 -26.25 -5.35 12.26
N ALA A 17 -26.79 -6.27 13.06
CA ALA A 17 -26.96 -6.05 14.49
C ALA A 17 -25.61 -5.86 15.19
N ALA A 18 -24.63 -6.73 14.91
CA ALA A 18 -23.28 -6.63 15.45
C ALA A 18 -22.60 -5.31 15.05
N PHE A 19 -22.67 -4.92 13.77
CA PHE A 19 -22.08 -3.67 13.30
C PHE A 19 -22.68 -2.43 13.97
N MET A 20 -24.00 -2.41 14.17
CA MET A 20 -24.68 -1.30 14.84
C MET A 20 -24.28 -1.22 16.32
N ALA A 21 -24.18 -2.34 17.02
CA ALA A 21 -23.78 -2.39 18.42
C ALA A 21 -22.35 -1.86 18.61
N GLU A 22 -21.40 -2.27 17.77
CA GLU A 22 -20.01 -1.79 17.82
C GLU A 22 -19.88 -0.31 17.44
N ALA A 23 -20.66 0.16 16.46
CA ALA A 23 -20.69 1.57 16.09
C ALA A 23 -21.23 2.43 17.25
N GLU A 24 -22.28 1.97 17.93
CA GLU A 24 -22.86 2.63 19.10
C GLU A 24 -21.89 2.64 20.29
N ALA A 25 -21.26 1.50 20.60
CA ALA A 25 -20.23 1.39 21.64
C ALA A 25 -19.03 2.30 21.36
N SER A 26 -18.71 2.51 20.09
CA SER A 26 -17.67 3.45 19.65
C SER A 26 -18.15 4.91 19.61
N HIS A 27 -19.42 5.19 19.91
CA HIS A 27 -20.08 6.50 19.76
C HIS A 27 -19.93 7.11 18.36
N ARG A 28 -19.92 6.27 17.33
CA ARG A 28 -19.73 6.68 15.94
C ARG A 28 -20.95 6.35 15.10
N PRO A 29 -21.43 7.27 14.23
CA PRO A 29 -22.49 6.94 13.30
C PRO A 29 -22.06 5.79 12.37
N ALA A 30 -22.87 4.73 12.28
CA ALA A 30 -22.59 3.58 11.40
C ALA A 30 -22.29 4.00 9.94
N SER A 31 -23.01 5.01 9.43
CA SER A 31 -22.79 5.54 8.09
C SER A 31 -21.44 6.26 7.91
N GLN A 32 -20.86 6.79 8.99
CA GLN A 32 -19.51 7.37 8.98
C GLN A 32 -18.48 6.25 8.88
N VAL A 33 -18.61 5.19 9.70
CA VAL A 33 -17.71 4.03 9.68
C VAL A 33 -17.69 3.40 8.29
N VAL A 34 -18.85 3.17 7.66
CA VAL A 34 -18.93 2.65 6.28
C VAL A 34 -18.21 3.57 5.29
N ARG A 35 -18.39 4.89 5.40
CA ARG A 35 -17.73 5.85 4.51
C ARG A 35 -16.20 5.83 4.63
N GLU A 36 -15.68 5.65 5.83
CA GLU A 36 -14.23 5.51 6.05
C GLU A 36 -13.72 4.19 5.46
N LEU A 37 -14.37 3.07 5.77
CA LEU A 37 -14.02 1.75 5.21
C LEU A 37 -14.03 1.75 3.67
N MET A 38 -14.99 2.43 3.05
CA MET A 38 -15.02 2.59 1.59
C MET A 38 -13.81 3.39 1.06
N ARG A 39 -13.39 4.45 1.75
CA ARG A 39 -12.21 5.24 1.36
C ARG A 39 -10.93 4.43 1.50
N ASP A 40 -10.78 3.72 2.61
CA ASP A 40 -9.62 2.88 2.89
C ASP A 40 -9.52 1.76 1.86
N PHE A 41 -10.65 1.12 1.52
CA PHE A 41 -10.69 0.12 0.45
C PHE A 41 -10.24 0.71 -0.89
N ILE A 42 -10.75 1.88 -1.28
CA ILE A 42 -10.34 2.54 -2.54
C ILE A 42 -8.84 2.82 -2.55
N GLN A 43 -8.30 3.37 -1.46
CA GLN A 43 -6.88 3.67 -1.33
C GLN A 43 -6.03 2.42 -1.42
N GLN A 44 -6.41 1.34 -0.72
CA GLN A 44 -5.72 0.05 -0.80
C GLN A 44 -5.72 -0.50 -2.23
N GLN A 45 -6.86 -0.45 -2.93
CA GLN A 45 -6.97 -0.94 -4.30
C GLN A 45 -6.15 -0.08 -5.28
N GLN A 46 -6.07 1.24 -5.07
CA GLN A 46 -5.20 2.13 -5.85
C GLN A 46 -3.74 1.82 -5.60
N ALA A 47 -3.32 1.75 -4.34
CA ALA A 47 -1.94 1.44 -3.96
C ALA A 47 -1.48 0.08 -4.52
N GLN A 48 -2.35 -0.92 -4.53
CA GLN A 48 -2.05 -2.23 -5.14
C GLN A 48 -1.80 -2.13 -6.65
N ARG A 49 -2.65 -1.38 -7.38
CA ARG A 49 -2.46 -1.15 -8.82
C ARG A 49 -1.20 -0.34 -9.10
N ASP A 50 -1.00 0.75 -8.37
CA ASP A 50 0.17 1.63 -8.51
C ASP A 50 1.47 0.88 -8.18
N HIS A 51 1.43 -0.01 -7.18
CA HIS A 51 2.55 -0.88 -6.86
C HIS A 51 2.84 -1.87 -7.98
N GLY A 52 1.81 -2.47 -8.58
CA GLY A 52 1.95 -3.32 -9.76
C GLY A 52 2.61 -2.58 -10.92
N ASP A 53 2.11 -1.38 -11.25
CA ASP A 53 2.66 -0.55 -12.33
C ASP A 53 4.10 -0.12 -12.06
N PHE A 54 4.40 0.27 -10.82
CA PHE A 54 5.75 0.58 -10.38
C PHE A 54 6.68 -0.63 -10.52
N LEU A 55 6.26 -1.80 -10.04
CA LEU A 55 7.04 -3.03 -10.10
C LEU A 55 7.32 -3.43 -11.53
N GLN A 56 6.31 -3.37 -12.41
CA GLN A 56 6.45 -3.67 -13.82
C GLN A 56 7.49 -2.74 -14.48
N ARG A 57 7.36 -1.42 -14.29
CA ARG A 57 8.35 -0.44 -14.81
C ARG A 57 9.76 -0.68 -14.26
N LYS A 58 9.89 -1.06 -12.98
CA LYS A 58 11.18 -1.37 -12.36
C LYS A 58 11.82 -2.61 -12.98
N VAL A 59 11.04 -3.67 -13.19
CA VAL A 59 11.49 -4.92 -13.80
C VAL A 59 11.91 -4.69 -15.26
N ASP A 60 11.12 -3.94 -16.04
CA ASP A 60 11.45 -3.66 -17.43
C ASP A 60 12.75 -2.88 -17.57
N LYS A 61 12.96 -1.85 -16.72
CA LYS A 61 14.24 -1.13 -16.64
C LYS A 61 15.41 -2.04 -16.25
N ALA A 62 15.21 -2.91 -15.25
CA ALA A 62 16.26 -3.84 -14.82
C ALA A 62 16.63 -4.85 -15.91
N ARG A 63 15.63 -5.37 -16.65
CA ARG A 63 15.85 -6.28 -17.79
C ARG A 63 16.62 -5.60 -18.92
N ALA A 64 16.23 -4.37 -19.30
CA ALA A 64 16.94 -3.60 -20.31
C ALA A 64 18.40 -3.34 -19.89
N SER A 65 18.63 -2.90 -18.64
CA SER A 65 19.97 -2.69 -18.10
C SER A 65 20.83 -3.96 -18.10
N ALA A 66 20.23 -5.12 -17.79
CA ALA A 66 20.92 -6.41 -17.85
C ALA A 66 21.28 -6.81 -19.28
N GLN A 67 20.36 -6.61 -20.24
CA GLN A 67 20.60 -6.84 -21.66
C GLN A 67 21.69 -5.92 -22.24
N GLU A 68 21.76 -4.68 -21.75
CA GLU A 68 22.79 -3.70 -22.09
C GLU A 68 24.12 -3.91 -21.34
N GLY A 69 24.22 -4.94 -20.48
CA GLY A 69 25.44 -5.25 -19.72
C GLY A 69 25.80 -4.22 -18.65
N GLN A 70 24.86 -3.38 -18.22
CA GLN A 70 25.07 -2.32 -17.22
C GLN A 70 25.02 -2.85 -15.75
N GLY A 71 25.14 -4.16 -15.57
CA GLY A 71 25.20 -4.80 -14.26
C GLY A 71 26.55 -4.57 -13.56
N ARG A 72 26.58 -4.77 -12.24
CA ARG A 72 27.81 -4.81 -11.44
C ARG A 72 28.07 -6.25 -10.98
N SER A 73 29.33 -6.64 -10.87
CA SER A 73 29.67 -7.95 -10.28
C SER A 73 29.33 -7.97 -8.79
N ASN A 74 29.10 -9.16 -8.25
CA ASN A 74 28.80 -9.33 -6.84
C ASN A 74 29.92 -8.79 -5.95
N GLU A 75 31.17 -9.06 -6.32
CA GLU A 75 32.37 -8.62 -5.58
C GLU A 75 32.46 -7.10 -5.51
N ALA A 76 32.16 -6.40 -6.61
CA ALA A 76 32.16 -4.95 -6.67
C ALA A 76 31.04 -4.31 -5.83
N VAL A 77 29.92 -5.03 -5.65
CA VAL A 77 28.83 -4.61 -4.76
C VAL A 77 29.24 -4.83 -3.30
N ASP A 78 29.76 -6.01 -2.96
CA ASP A 78 30.19 -6.35 -1.61
C ASP A 78 31.26 -5.38 -1.09
N ALA A 79 32.23 -5.02 -1.93
CA ALA A 79 33.27 -4.05 -1.58
C ALA A 79 32.70 -2.65 -1.29
N ASP A 80 31.75 -2.15 -2.12
CA ASP A 80 31.12 -0.83 -1.90
C ASP A 80 30.31 -0.82 -0.60
N PHE A 81 29.54 -1.87 -0.32
CA PHE A 81 28.78 -1.97 0.92
C PHE A 81 29.67 -2.15 2.16
N ALA A 82 30.80 -2.87 2.06
CA ALA A 82 31.79 -2.95 3.13
C ALA A 82 32.39 -1.57 3.45
N ALA A 83 32.78 -0.81 2.41
CA ALA A 83 33.30 0.55 2.57
C ALA A 83 32.26 1.49 3.20
N ARG A 84 30.98 1.39 2.80
CA ARG A 84 29.88 2.16 3.42
C ARG A 84 29.73 1.86 4.91
N ARG A 85 29.79 0.58 5.30
CA ARG A 85 29.71 0.18 6.71
C ARG A 85 30.90 0.69 7.52
N SER A 86 32.12 0.60 7.00
CA SER A 86 33.31 1.17 7.66
C SER A 86 33.13 2.65 7.94
N ARG A 87 32.72 3.43 6.92
CA ARG A 87 32.51 4.88 7.08
C ARG A 87 31.50 5.24 8.18
N LEU A 88 30.43 4.45 8.32
CA LEU A 88 29.44 4.67 9.38
C LEU A 88 29.99 4.34 10.77
N LEU A 89 30.86 3.33 10.87
CA LEU A 89 31.53 2.96 12.13
C LEU A 89 32.62 3.97 12.50
N ASP A 90 33.33 4.51 11.52
CA ASP A 90 34.37 5.54 11.72
C ASP A 90 33.78 6.91 12.10
N GLN A 91 32.47 7.11 11.90
CA GLN A 91 31.73 8.33 12.23
C GLN A 91 30.93 8.25 13.55
N ALA A 92 30.93 7.09 14.21
CA ALA A 92 30.26 6.84 15.48
C ALA A 92 31.22 6.97 16.66
#